data_AF-A0A6G0HFQ7-F1
#
_entry.id   AF-A0A6G0HFQ7-F1
#
_cell.length_a   1.000
_cell.length_b   1.000
_cell.length_c   1.000
_cell.angle_alpha   90.00
_cell.angle_beta   90.00
_cell.angle_gamma   90.00
#
_symmetry.space_group_name_H-M   'P 1'
#
loop_
_entity.id
_entity.type
_entity.pdbx_description
1 polymer ?
#
loop_
_entity_poly.entity_id
_entity_poly.type
_entity_poly.pdbx_seq_one_letter_code
_entity_poly.pdbx_strand_id
1 'polypeptide(L)'
;MGSTQTRGVAKCCVLTCSTRCTPFHVTIYYPHLHTGAPPLSPIPQLNSNKIRSIWSTSRHHSRSTTRAVNHSVLAHLARSANTSTCSDSSALNFALLNIRSLTNKGQLIQDIITDNKLDFLCLTETWQQPNDFTQLNESTPAGFVYISQPRASGRGGGLAVIHRGTFSVSPVSVPAFSSFESTVCGLSGPVPTVIATVYRPPKQNSEFLNDFAAFLNHLSSLSPNIIILGDFNIHMDNINLPLTKDFTSCLESFGCQQHITFPTHSKGHILDLICCSGVTPSDLTANELPITDHFLISFTVKLTLSISKQPRLISLRNIKNINPATLTACINSSCLPDIQNLSTPDDLVSHYNTGLLNILNTLAPLKTRTVSFTVSAPWFTPALRLMKAKGRQLERLHRKTGLTIHKEMYKNHMSLYKDSITSTKTHYYSGIITANQGNSKTLFSLLNNITQPQDSLPSHCYTTTFCNSIMSFFTEKIKNIHQQLGSIPHLNISTDWHPPTHPFPTFHLPSLSEIAELIKQSKPSTCQLDPLPTQLVKACSPLPGPPHLCHHSLISHHWNCSNIPQNSYHYPNSKKTWCRPLRFQQLPPHI
;
A
#
# COMPACT_ATOMS: atom_id res chain seq x y z
N MET A 1 8.74 -56.74 2.51
CA MET A 1 9.54 -56.27 1.36
C MET A 1 9.19 -54.80 1.16
N GLY A 2 9.89 -53.85 1.80
CA GLY A 2 11.08 -53.18 1.25
C GLY A 2 10.66 -52.15 0.20
N SER A 3 11.03 -50.87 0.19
CA SER A 3 12.02 -50.09 0.93
C SER A 3 11.95 -48.63 0.42
N THR A 4 11.97 -47.65 1.33
CA THR A 4 12.72 -46.37 1.28
C THR A 4 13.02 -45.58 -0.02
N GLN A 5 12.86 -44.25 0.12
CA GLN A 5 13.89 -43.18 0.00
C GLN A 5 13.67 -42.00 -0.99
N THR A 6 13.58 -40.83 -0.34
CA THR A 6 14.00 -39.45 -0.66
C THR A 6 15.01 -39.18 -1.80
N ARG A 7 14.81 -38.03 -2.47
CA ARG A 7 15.75 -36.91 -2.80
C ARG A 7 15.07 -36.04 -3.89
N GLY A 8 14.97 -34.71 -3.82
CA GLY A 8 16.00 -33.72 -3.50
C GLY A 8 16.76 -33.36 -4.77
N VAL A 9 16.28 -32.39 -5.57
CA VAL A 9 17.08 -31.78 -6.65
C VAL A 9 16.89 -30.26 -6.67
N ALA A 10 17.93 -29.59 -6.21
CA ALA A 10 18.19 -28.18 -6.46
C ALA A 10 18.41 -27.96 -7.97
N LYS A 11 17.80 -26.93 -8.56
CA LYS A 11 18.23 -26.41 -9.86
C LYS A 11 19.00 -25.12 -9.66
N CYS A 12 20.32 -25.28 -9.73
CA CYS A 12 21.30 -24.24 -9.92
C CYS A 12 21.07 -23.59 -11.31
N CYS A 13 20.83 -22.28 -11.36
CA CYS A 13 20.87 -21.53 -12.61
C CYS A 13 22.33 -21.20 -12.93
N VAL A 14 22.88 -21.88 -13.93
CA VAL A 14 24.14 -21.50 -14.58
C VAL A 14 23.81 -20.47 -15.66
N LEU A 15 24.22 -19.23 -15.43
CA LEU A 15 24.23 -18.17 -16.43
C LEU A 15 25.52 -18.30 -17.26
N THR A 16 25.41 -18.78 -18.50
CA THR A 16 26.45 -18.64 -19.51
C THR A 16 26.20 -17.35 -20.30
N CYS A 17 27.13 -16.42 -20.16
CA CYS A 17 27.20 -15.18 -20.94
C CYS A 17 27.87 -15.50 -22.29
N SER A 18 27.21 -15.15 -23.40
CA SER A 18 27.84 -15.14 -24.73
C SER A 18 27.45 -13.86 -25.45
N THR A 19 28.41 -12.94 -25.47
CA THR A 19 28.46 -11.73 -26.28
C THR A 19 28.56 -12.07 -27.77
N ARG A 20 27.79 -11.37 -28.62
CA ARG A 20 28.20 -11.05 -29.99
C ARG A 20 27.39 -9.87 -30.52
N CYS A 21 28.09 -8.75 -30.70
CA CYS A 21 27.66 -7.59 -31.48
C CYS A 21 27.95 -7.85 -32.96
N THR A 22 27.03 -7.48 -33.85
CA THR A 22 27.34 -7.04 -35.23
C THR A 22 26.35 -5.93 -35.65
N PRO A 23 26.80 -4.89 -36.36
CA PRO A 23 25.99 -3.75 -36.77
C PRO A 23 25.39 -3.95 -38.16
N PHE A 24 24.17 -3.45 -38.40
CA PHE A 24 23.63 -3.31 -39.75
C PHE A 24 23.37 -1.83 -40.08
N HIS A 25 24.07 -1.40 -41.14
CA HIS A 25 23.90 -0.15 -41.87
C HIS A 25 22.51 -0.10 -42.54
N VAL A 26 21.83 1.05 -42.46
CA VAL A 26 20.60 1.34 -43.23
C VAL A 26 20.92 2.46 -44.22
N THR A 27 20.71 2.16 -45.51
CA THR A 27 20.81 3.09 -46.63
C THR A 27 19.46 3.79 -46.83
N ILE A 28 19.48 5.12 -46.91
CA ILE A 28 18.29 5.98 -47.06
C ILE A 28 17.99 6.18 -48.56
N TYR A 29 16.75 5.91 -48.96
CA TYR A 29 16.18 6.35 -50.24
C TYR A 29 15.14 7.46 -50.00
N TYR A 30 15.31 8.60 -50.67
CA TYR A 30 14.30 9.65 -50.81
C TYR A 30 13.56 9.48 -52.14
N PRO A 31 12.26 9.79 -52.19
CA PRO A 31 11.74 10.44 -53.38
C PRO A 31 10.90 11.70 -53.11
N HIS A 32 10.83 12.47 -54.18
CA HIS A 32 10.46 13.87 -54.31
C HIS A 32 8.96 14.20 -54.17
N LEU A 33 8.77 15.48 -53.84
CA LEU A 33 7.57 16.32 -53.94
C LEU A 33 6.76 16.14 -55.25
N HIS A 34 5.44 16.21 -55.11
CA HIS A 34 4.59 16.84 -56.13
C HIS A 34 3.44 17.64 -55.49
N THR A 35 3.37 18.89 -55.92
CA THR A 35 2.43 19.95 -55.57
C THR A 35 1.15 19.85 -56.41
N GLY A 36 -0.01 20.14 -55.82
CA GLY A 36 -1.25 20.37 -56.57
C GLY A 36 -2.45 20.71 -55.68
N ALA A 37 -2.76 22.00 -55.55
CA ALA A 37 -4.08 22.51 -55.15
C ALA A 37 -4.85 22.92 -56.44
N PRO A 38 -6.19 22.83 -56.48
CA PRO A 38 -7.04 24.05 -56.35
C PRO A 38 -8.48 23.72 -55.82
N PRO A 39 -9.53 24.57 -55.97
CA PRO A 39 -9.88 25.69 -55.08
C PRO A 39 -11.33 25.64 -54.51
N LEU A 40 -11.62 26.60 -53.63
CA LEU A 40 -12.87 26.85 -52.89
C LEU A 40 -13.98 27.50 -53.74
N SER A 41 -15.24 27.32 -53.31
CA SER A 41 -16.45 28.05 -53.74
C SER A 41 -17.51 28.05 -52.62
N PRO A 42 -18.50 28.97 -52.62
CA PRO A 42 -18.91 29.74 -51.43
C PRO A 42 -20.22 29.30 -50.72
N ILE A 43 -20.38 29.83 -49.49
CA ILE A 43 -21.50 29.67 -48.56
C ILE A 43 -22.55 30.79 -48.78
N PRO A 44 -23.86 30.49 -48.76
CA PRO A 44 -24.91 31.50 -48.55
C PRO A 44 -25.37 31.56 -47.08
N GLN A 45 -25.62 32.79 -46.63
CA GLN A 45 -26.26 33.16 -45.36
C GLN A 45 -27.75 32.81 -45.34
N LEU A 46 -28.33 32.48 -44.17
CA LEU A 46 -29.70 32.90 -43.82
C LEU A 46 -29.99 32.88 -42.30
N ASN A 47 -30.25 34.09 -41.79
CA ASN A 47 -31.21 34.55 -40.78
C ASN A 47 -31.63 33.74 -39.55
N SER A 48 -31.30 34.35 -38.40
CA SER A 48 -32.13 34.66 -37.22
C SER A 48 -33.53 34.05 -37.09
N ASN A 49 -33.79 33.43 -35.93
CA ASN A 49 -34.97 33.74 -35.12
C ASN A 49 -34.74 33.44 -33.62
N LYS A 50 -34.98 34.47 -32.80
CA LYS A 50 -35.07 34.42 -31.33
C LYS A 50 -36.46 33.92 -30.94
N ILE A 51 -36.55 33.03 -29.96
CA ILE A 51 -37.79 32.78 -29.21
C ILE A 51 -37.50 33.01 -27.73
N ARG A 52 -38.31 33.87 -27.11
CA ARG A 52 -38.25 34.30 -25.71
C ARG A 52 -39.05 33.36 -24.80
N SER A 53 -38.60 33.29 -23.55
CA SER A 53 -39.25 32.64 -22.41
C SER A 53 -40.53 33.34 -21.95
N ILE A 54 -41.41 32.57 -21.31
CA ILE A 54 -42.67 33.01 -20.70
C ILE A 54 -42.74 32.42 -19.28
N TRP A 55 -42.59 33.32 -18.28
CA TRP A 55 -43.17 33.36 -16.92
C TRP A 55 -43.20 32.09 -16.04
N SER A 56 -42.79 32.11 -14.77
CA SER A 56 -43.48 32.89 -13.73
C SER A 56 -42.69 33.03 -12.42
N THR A 57 -42.84 34.21 -11.84
CA THR A 57 -42.50 34.60 -10.47
C THR A 57 -43.71 34.39 -9.56
N SER A 58 -43.56 33.69 -8.43
CA SER A 58 -44.34 34.02 -7.23
C SER A 58 -43.65 33.55 -5.95
N ARG A 59 -43.52 34.49 -5.00
CA ARG A 59 -43.09 34.25 -3.62
C ARG A 59 -44.32 33.91 -2.79
N HIS A 60 -44.22 32.91 -1.92
CA HIS A 60 -45.11 32.78 -0.77
C HIS A 60 -44.31 32.50 0.50
N HIS A 61 -44.56 33.32 1.53
CA HIS A 61 -44.10 33.14 2.89
C HIS A 61 -45.12 32.34 3.73
N SER A 62 -44.58 31.42 4.55
CA SER A 62 -44.98 30.95 5.89
C SER A 62 -46.46 30.81 6.26
N ARG A 63 -46.82 29.59 6.69
CA ARG A 63 -47.73 29.39 7.83
C ARG A 63 -47.32 28.16 8.66
N SER A 64 -47.29 28.38 9.98
CA SER A 64 -47.03 27.43 11.06
C SER A 64 -48.26 26.56 11.35
N THR A 65 -48.06 25.26 11.56
CA THR A 65 -48.96 24.42 12.37
C THR A 65 -48.16 23.45 13.22
N THR A 66 -48.31 23.60 14.52
CA THR A 66 -47.80 22.78 15.61
C THR A 66 -48.38 21.37 15.62
N ARG A 67 -47.52 20.35 15.56
CA ARG A 67 -47.77 19.01 16.13
C ARG A 67 -46.48 18.55 16.82
N ALA A 68 -46.47 18.62 18.15
CA ALA A 68 -45.36 18.18 18.97
C ALA A 68 -45.25 16.65 18.94
N VAL A 69 -44.07 16.13 18.63
CA VAL A 69 -43.71 14.72 18.75
C VAL A 69 -42.97 14.55 20.08
N ASN A 70 -43.40 13.55 20.87
CA ASN A 70 -42.85 13.26 22.19
C ASN A 70 -41.46 12.61 22.05
N HIS A 71 -40.41 13.32 22.47
CA HIS A 71 -39.02 12.89 22.34
C HIS A 71 -38.53 11.92 23.44
N SER A 72 -39.39 11.46 24.35
CA SER A 72 -39.01 10.55 25.44
C SER A 72 -38.92 9.07 25.07
N VAL A 73 -39.11 8.69 23.80
CA VAL A 73 -39.14 7.28 23.33
C VAL A 73 -37.96 6.93 22.41
N LEU A 74 -37.02 7.85 22.15
CA LEU A 74 -35.80 7.52 21.41
C LEU A 74 -34.72 6.99 22.35
N ALA A 75 -34.55 5.66 22.33
CA ALA A 75 -33.44 4.98 22.99
C ALA A 75 -32.10 5.57 22.53
N HIS A 76 -31.28 6.02 23.49
CA HIS A 76 -29.92 6.46 23.24
C HIS A 76 -29.06 5.28 22.77
N LEU A 77 -28.75 5.23 21.47
CA LEU A 77 -27.68 4.39 20.94
C LEU A 77 -26.33 4.91 21.47
N ALA A 78 -25.52 3.99 21.97
CA ALA A 78 -24.22 4.24 22.59
C ALA A 78 -23.32 5.11 21.69
N ARG A 79 -22.73 6.16 22.27
CA ARG A 79 -21.70 7.00 21.62
C ARG A 79 -20.51 6.12 21.25
N SER A 80 -20.42 5.76 19.97
CA SER A 80 -19.18 5.30 19.36
C SER A 80 -18.12 6.40 19.52
N ALA A 81 -16.88 6.01 19.77
CA ALA A 81 -15.76 6.91 19.95
C ALA A 81 -15.62 7.85 18.73
N ASN A 82 -15.86 9.14 18.95
CA ASN A 82 -15.62 10.18 17.95
C ASN A 82 -14.12 10.25 17.63
N THR A 83 -13.68 9.53 16.61
CA THR A 83 -12.58 10.01 15.78
C THR A 83 -13.16 11.18 14.98
N SER A 84 -12.58 12.37 15.12
CA SER A 84 -13.00 13.55 14.38
C SER A 84 -12.72 13.35 12.88
N THR A 85 -13.68 12.83 12.13
CA THR A 85 -13.65 12.81 10.67
C THR A 85 -13.84 14.26 10.18
N CYS A 86 -12.74 14.91 9.84
CA CYS A 86 -12.78 16.22 9.19
C CYS A 86 -13.27 16.03 7.76
N SER A 87 -14.50 16.47 7.47
CA SER A 87 -15.08 16.48 6.13
C SER A 87 -14.64 17.75 5.40
N ASP A 88 -13.55 17.67 4.63
CA ASP A 88 -13.11 18.77 3.77
C ASP A 88 -13.70 18.59 2.37
N SER A 89 -14.46 19.58 1.87
CA SER A 89 -14.77 19.66 0.45
C SER A 89 -13.47 19.99 -0.29
N SER A 90 -12.96 19.02 -1.04
CA SER A 90 -11.65 19.10 -1.69
C SER A 90 -11.84 18.98 -3.20
N ALA A 91 -11.17 19.87 -3.93
CA ALA A 91 -11.01 19.74 -5.38
C ALA A 91 -9.90 18.72 -5.65
N LEU A 92 -10.25 17.58 -6.25
CA LEU A 92 -9.33 16.52 -6.58
C LEU A 92 -8.93 16.58 -8.04
N ASN A 93 -7.64 16.44 -8.31
CA ASN A 93 -7.09 16.44 -9.66
C ASN A 93 -6.96 15.02 -10.19
N PHE A 94 -7.67 14.73 -11.26
CA PHE A 94 -7.64 13.45 -11.97
C PHE A 94 -6.92 13.58 -13.29
N ALA A 95 -6.34 12.47 -13.76
CA ALA A 95 -5.94 12.34 -15.14
C ALA A 95 -6.18 10.93 -15.70
N LEU A 96 -6.41 10.86 -17.01
CA LEU A 96 -6.52 9.64 -17.82
C LEU A 96 -5.40 9.64 -18.86
N LEU A 97 -4.76 8.50 -19.05
CA LEU A 97 -3.78 8.30 -20.11
C LEU A 97 -3.75 6.86 -20.60
N ASN A 98 -4.04 6.63 -21.87
CA ASN A 98 -3.59 5.42 -22.55
C ASN A 98 -2.08 5.51 -22.75
N ILE A 99 -1.33 4.72 -21.97
CA ILE A 99 0.12 4.84 -21.89
C ILE A 99 0.84 4.01 -22.94
N ARG A 100 0.16 3.09 -23.64
CA ARG A 100 0.75 2.16 -24.63
C ARG A 100 2.08 1.57 -24.13
N SER A 101 1.98 0.73 -23.11
CA SER A 101 3.06 0.20 -22.29
C SER A 101 3.65 1.17 -21.27
N LEU A 102 3.70 0.73 -20.01
CA LEU A 102 4.40 1.42 -18.94
C LEU A 102 5.93 1.25 -18.99
N THR A 103 6.40 0.27 -19.77
CA THR A 103 7.82 -0.12 -19.83
C THR A 103 8.73 1.06 -20.13
N ASN A 104 9.72 1.28 -19.25
CA ASN A 104 10.70 2.37 -19.34
C ASN A 104 10.08 3.78 -19.29
N LYS A 105 8.86 3.94 -18.76
CA LYS A 105 8.19 5.24 -18.61
C LYS A 105 7.98 5.64 -17.15
N GLY A 106 8.40 4.82 -16.18
CA GLY A 106 8.06 5.03 -14.77
C GLY A 106 8.44 6.40 -14.23
N GLN A 107 9.66 6.87 -14.46
CA GLN A 107 10.05 8.21 -13.99
C GLN A 107 9.26 9.34 -14.68
N LEU A 108 8.88 9.17 -15.94
CA LEU A 108 8.08 10.15 -16.66
C LEU A 108 6.66 10.22 -16.08
N ILE A 109 6.11 9.08 -15.66
CA ILE A 109 4.83 9.03 -14.95
C ILE A 109 4.93 9.73 -13.58
N GLN A 110 6.01 9.53 -12.82
CA GLN A 110 6.22 10.28 -11.57
C GLN A 110 6.29 11.79 -11.81
N ASP A 111 6.98 12.21 -12.87
CA ASP A 111 7.06 13.62 -13.28
C ASP A 111 5.67 14.16 -13.65
N ILE A 112 4.85 13.40 -14.37
CA ILE A 112 3.46 13.76 -14.70
C ILE A 112 2.61 13.94 -13.44
N ILE A 113 2.65 12.99 -12.51
CA ILE A 113 1.88 13.04 -11.25
C ILE A 113 2.28 14.27 -10.43
N THR A 114 3.59 14.47 -10.24
CA THR A 114 4.11 15.52 -9.37
C THR A 114 3.89 16.90 -9.96
N ASP A 115 4.20 17.09 -11.24
CA ASP A 115 4.20 18.41 -11.86
C ASP A 115 2.77 18.90 -12.15
N ASN A 116 1.80 17.99 -12.39
CA ASN A 116 0.39 18.34 -12.53
C ASN A 116 -0.38 18.27 -11.19
N LYS A 117 0.30 17.98 -10.07
CA LYS A 117 -0.29 17.84 -8.72
C LYS A 117 -1.50 16.91 -8.70
N LEU A 118 -1.38 15.77 -9.38
CA LEU A 118 -2.47 14.80 -9.51
C LEU A 118 -2.74 14.12 -8.18
N ASP A 119 -4.01 13.81 -7.95
CA ASP A 119 -4.48 12.96 -6.86
C ASP A 119 -4.78 11.54 -7.33
N PHE A 120 -5.25 11.42 -8.57
CA PHE A 120 -5.54 10.16 -9.26
C PHE A 120 -4.99 10.21 -10.69
N LEU A 121 -4.32 9.14 -11.11
CA LEU A 121 -3.93 8.88 -12.48
C LEU A 121 -4.42 7.49 -12.89
N CYS A 122 -5.35 7.45 -13.83
CA CYS A 122 -5.89 6.24 -14.43
C CYS A 122 -5.13 5.95 -15.73
N LEU A 123 -4.54 4.77 -15.81
CA LEU A 123 -3.76 4.29 -16.94
C LEU A 123 -4.48 3.13 -17.63
N THR A 124 -4.64 3.24 -18.94
CA THR A 124 -5.04 2.13 -19.81
C THR A 124 -3.83 1.66 -20.62
N GLU A 125 -3.88 0.40 -21.09
CA GLU A 125 -2.79 -0.23 -21.85
C GLU A 125 -1.44 -0.21 -21.11
N THR A 126 -1.43 -0.60 -19.84
CA THR A 126 -0.19 -0.68 -19.05
C THR A 126 0.76 -1.76 -19.56
N TRP A 127 0.22 -2.82 -20.19
CA TRP A 127 0.92 -3.99 -20.72
C TRP A 127 1.77 -4.73 -19.67
N GLN A 128 1.34 -4.65 -18.42
CA GLN A 128 2.01 -5.33 -17.30
C GLN A 128 1.73 -6.82 -17.34
N GLN A 129 2.73 -7.60 -16.91
CA GLN A 129 2.56 -9.02 -16.70
C GLN A 129 2.03 -9.29 -15.29
N PRO A 130 1.23 -10.36 -15.10
CA PRO A 130 0.86 -10.81 -13.77
C PRO A 130 2.09 -11.02 -12.88
N ASN A 131 2.04 -10.51 -11.66
CA ASN A 131 3.11 -10.58 -10.65
C ASN A 131 4.41 -9.80 -10.98
N ASP A 132 4.43 -8.97 -12.04
CA ASP A 132 5.53 -8.02 -12.27
C ASP A 132 5.09 -6.60 -11.89
N PHE A 133 5.55 -6.14 -10.73
CA PHE A 133 5.24 -4.82 -10.18
C PHE A 133 6.33 -3.78 -10.44
N THR A 134 7.44 -4.17 -11.09
CA THR A 134 8.63 -3.32 -11.21
C THR A 134 8.32 -1.97 -11.84
N GLN A 135 7.56 -1.97 -12.95
CA GLN A 135 7.18 -0.75 -13.66
C GLN A 135 6.16 0.09 -12.86
N LEU A 136 5.27 -0.53 -12.09
CA LEU A 136 4.32 0.18 -11.22
C LEU A 136 5.04 0.85 -10.06
N ASN A 137 5.93 0.12 -9.39
CA ASN A 137 6.79 0.63 -8.34
C ASN A 137 7.62 1.81 -8.84
N GLU A 138 8.20 1.69 -10.03
CA GLU A 138 8.95 2.79 -10.65
C GLU A 138 8.05 3.97 -11.04
N SER A 139 6.77 3.74 -11.36
CA SER A 139 5.83 4.80 -11.74
C SER A 139 5.19 5.52 -10.56
N THR A 140 5.27 4.94 -9.36
CA THR A 140 4.52 5.41 -8.19
C THR A 140 5.41 6.25 -7.29
N PRO A 141 5.19 7.58 -7.21
CA PRO A 141 5.99 8.45 -6.36
C PRO A 141 5.68 8.23 -4.87
N ALA A 142 6.56 8.74 -4.00
CA ALA A 142 6.36 8.65 -2.56
C ALA A 142 5.02 9.28 -2.12
N GLY A 143 4.29 8.59 -1.23
CA GLY A 143 2.98 9.03 -0.77
C GLY A 143 1.82 8.68 -1.72
N PHE A 144 2.09 7.94 -2.80
CA PHE A 144 1.10 7.35 -3.68
C PHE A 144 1.12 5.82 -3.56
N VAL A 145 -0.02 5.20 -3.85
CA VAL A 145 -0.21 3.76 -3.95
C VAL A 145 -0.97 3.47 -5.25
N TYR A 146 -1.09 2.20 -5.63
CA TYR A 146 -1.76 1.83 -6.87
C TYR A 146 -2.65 0.61 -6.73
N ILE A 147 -3.66 0.54 -7.60
CA ILE A 147 -4.48 -0.64 -7.88
C ILE A 147 -4.19 -1.03 -9.32
N SER A 148 -3.94 -2.31 -9.60
CA SER A 148 -3.58 -2.77 -10.95
C SER A 148 -4.31 -4.05 -11.32
N GLN A 149 -4.67 -4.15 -12.60
CA GLN A 149 -5.24 -5.35 -13.20
C GLN A 149 -4.48 -5.65 -14.49
N PRO A 150 -3.41 -6.47 -14.42
CA PRO A 150 -2.68 -6.89 -15.62
C PRO A 150 -3.51 -7.86 -16.45
N ARG A 151 -3.29 -7.85 -17.76
CA ARG A 151 -3.91 -8.83 -18.67
C ARG A 151 -3.17 -10.17 -18.54
N ALA A 152 -3.91 -11.25 -18.31
CA ALA A 152 -3.32 -12.58 -18.07
C ALA A 152 -2.64 -13.18 -19.31
N SER A 153 -3.10 -12.84 -20.52
CA SER A 153 -2.58 -13.39 -21.77
C SER A 153 -2.71 -12.42 -22.95
N GLY A 154 -1.88 -12.61 -23.97
CA GLY A 154 -1.86 -11.78 -25.17
C GLY A 154 -1.02 -10.50 -25.03
N ARG A 155 -0.99 -9.71 -26.11
CA ARG A 155 -0.32 -8.41 -26.16
C ARG A 155 -1.35 -7.30 -25.92
N GLY A 156 -0.98 -6.27 -25.20
CA GLY A 156 -1.84 -5.11 -24.96
C GLY A 156 -2.72 -5.22 -23.72
N GLY A 157 -3.52 -4.18 -23.46
CA GLY A 157 -4.44 -4.12 -22.32
C GLY A 157 -3.73 -3.89 -20.98
N GLY A 158 -4.41 -4.23 -19.89
CA GLY A 158 -3.97 -3.94 -18.54
C GLY A 158 -4.34 -2.53 -18.10
N LEU A 159 -4.78 -2.42 -16.85
CA LEU A 159 -5.25 -1.21 -16.23
C LEU A 159 -4.48 -0.93 -14.93
N ALA A 160 -4.28 0.35 -14.62
CA ALA A 160 -3.80 0.76 -13.30
C ALA A 160 -4.39 2.10 -12.87
N VAL A 161 -4.61 2.25 -11.57
CA VAL A 161 -5.00 3.49 -10.93
C VAL A 161 -3.94 3.83 -9.89
N ILE A 162 -3.17 4.89 -10.11
CA ILE A 162 -2.21 5.42 -9.14
C ILE A 162 -2.88 6.58 -8.40
N HIS A 163 -2.91 6.55 -7.08
CA HIS A 163 -3.58 7.59 -6.29
C HIS A 163 -2.82 7.94 -5.02
N ARG A 164 -3.09 9.13 -4.47
CA ARG A 164 -2.48 9.59 -3.22
C ARG A 164 -2.92 8.68 -2.07
N GLY A 165 -1.96 8.17 -1.30
CA GLY A 165 -2.19 7.21 -0.21
C GLY A 165 -2.88 7.81 1.03
N THR A 166 -3.08 9.13 1.08
CA THR A 166 -3.86 9.80 2.13
C THR A 166 -5.37 9.64 1.95
N PHE A 167 -5.82 9.27 0.75
CA PHE A 167 -7.23 9.01 0.48
C PHE A 167 -7.57 7.56 0.86
N SER A 168 -8.73 7.39 1.49
CA SER A 168 -9.28 6.06 1.74
C SER A 168 -9.92 5.56 0.45
N VAL A 169 -9.14 4.80 -0.32
CA VAL A 169 -9.56 4.14 -1.55
C VAL A 169 -9.50 2.63 -1.34
N SER A 170 -10.55 1.93 -1.75
CA SER A 170 -10.61 0.47 -1.69
C SER A 170 -11.02 -0.12 -3.04
N PRO A 171 -10.40 -1.23 -3.49
CA PRO A 171 -10.88 -1.97 -4.65
C PRO A 171 -12.35 -2.39 -4.47
N VAL A 172 -13.12 -2.36 -5.55
CA VAL A 172 -14.52 -2.78 -5.59
C VAL A 172 -14.62 -3.97 -6.52
N SER A 173 -15.24 -5.05 -6.03
CA SER A 173 -15.48 -6.23 -6.84
C SER A 173 -16.59 -5.94 -7.85
N VAL A 174 -16.32 -6.25 -9.12
CA VAL A 174 -17.28 -6.13 -10.22
C VAL A 174 -17.31 -7.44 -11.01
N PRO A 175 -18.43 -7.74 -11.69
CA PRO A 175 -18.49 -8.88 -12.59
C PRO A 175 -17.41 -8.81 -13.68
N ALA A 176 -16.89 -9.97 -14.10
CA ALA A 176 -15.97 -10.04 -15.22
C ALA A 176 -16.75 -9.98 -16.54
N PHE A 177 -16.37 -9.07 -17.42
CA PHE A 177 -16.96 -8.92 -18.76
C PHE A 177 -15.94 -9.33 -19.82
N SER A 178 -16.43 -9.91 -20.92
CA SER A 178 -15.57 -10.38 -22.00
C SER A 178 -15.26 -9.30 -23.04
N SER A 179 -16.12 -8.28 -23.11
CA SER A 179 -16.06 -7.21 -24.12
C SER A 179 -15.14 -6.04 -23.75
N PHE A 180 -14.78 -5.87 -22.48
CA PHE A 180 -13.86 -4.83 -22.00
C PHE A 180 -13.17 -5.24 -20.70
N GLU A 181 -12.03 -4.62 -20.41
CA GLU A 181 -11.37 -4.67 -19.12
C GLU A 181 -11.86 -3.51 -18.24
N SER A 182 -12.04 -3.75 -16.94
CA SER A 182 -12.37 -2.70 -15.99
C SER A 182 -11.71 -2.92 -14.64
N THR A 183 -11.25 -1.85 -14.01
CA THR A 183 -10.77 -1.81 -12.63
C THR A 183 -11.56 -0.74 -11.89
N VAL A 184 -12.19 -1.13 -10.78
CA VAL A 184 -13.10 -0.25 -10.03
C VAL A 184 -12.62 -0.07 -8.61
N CYS A 185 -12.64 1.16 -8.11
CA CYS A 185 -12.35 1.48 -6.72
C CYS A 185 -13.37 2.46 -6.15
N GLY A 186 -13.61 2.35 -4.85
CA GLY A 186 -14.45 3.24 -4.08
C GLY A 186 -13.59 4.23 -3.30
N LEU A 187 -13.92 5.51 -3.42
CA LEU A 187 -13.36 6.59 -2.63
C LEU A 187 -14.31 6.94 -1.49
N SER A 188 -13.85 6.79 -0.25
CA SER A 188 -14.65 7.05 0.95
C SER A 188 -14.96 8.53 1.13
N GLY A 189 -16.22 8.82 1.43
CA GLY A 189 -16.74 10.14 1.79
C GLY A 189 -18.14 10.00 2.39
N PRO A 190 -18.80 11.11 2.79
CA PRO A 190 -20.19 11.07 3.24
C PRO A 190 -21.12 10.44 2.20
N VAL A 191 -20.86 10.73 0.92
CA VAL A 191 -21.37 9.97 -0.22
C VAL A 191 -20.15 9.35 -0.91
N PRO A 192 -19.95 8.02 -0.81
CA PRO A 192 -18.85 7.34 -1.47
C PRO A 192 -18.83 7.64 -2.97
N THR A 193 -17.66 7.75 -3.59
CA THR A 193 -17.55 7.94 -5.05
C THR A 193 -16.94 6.70 -5.68
N VAL A 194 -17.59 6.15 -6.69
CA VAL A 194 -17.10 4.98 -7.43
C VAL A 194 -16.32 5.47 -8.65
N ILE A 195 -15.08 5.01 -8.78
CA ILE A 195 -14.18 5.34 -9.90
C ILE A 195 -13.92 4.05 -10.68
N ALA A 196 -14.30 4.04 -11.95
CA ALA A 196 -14.13 2.92 -12.86
C ALA A 196 -13.18 3.30 -13.99
N THR A 197 -12.05 2.61 -14.09
CA THR A 197 -11.15 2.70 -15.25
C THR A 197 -11.52 1.60 -16.24
N VAL A 198 -11.77 1.94 -17.50
CA VAL A 198 -12.23 1.00 -18.54
C VAL A 198 -11.25 0.97 -19.72
N TYR A 199 -11.02 -0.20 -20.28
CA TYR A 199 -10.37 -0.34 -21.58
C TYR A 199 -11.17 -1.31 -22.44
N ARG A 200 -11.77 -0.80 -23.52
CA ARG A 200 -12.46 -1.61 -24.52
C ARG A 200 -11.51 -1.85 -25.70
N PRO A 201 -11.16 -3.11 -26.02
CA PRO A 201 -10.37 -3.41 -27.21
C PRO A 201 -11.07 -2.91 -28.50
N PRO A 202 -10.31 -2.50 -29.53
CA PRO A 202 -10.88 -1.95 -30.76
C PRO A 202 -11.67 -2.96 -31.59
N LYS A 203 -11.46 -4.27 -31.36
CA LYS A 203 -12.19 -5.33 -32.05
C LYS A 203 -13.67 -5.27 -31.69
N GLN A 204 -14.54 -5.31 -32.69
CA GLN A 204 -15.98 -5.35 -32.47
C GLN A 204 -16.38 -6.56 -31.62
N ASN A 205 -17.29 -6.31 -30.68
CA ASN A 205 -17.91 -7.31 -29.82
C ASN A 205 -19.40 -6.92 -29.69
N SER A 206 -20.31 -7.81 -30.10
CA SER A 206 -21.76 -7.59 -30.07
C SER A 206 -22.31 -7.44 -28.66
N GLU A 207 -21.68 -8.11 -27.69
CA GLU A 207 -22.12 -8.11 -26.28
C GLU A 207 -21.69 -6.86 -25.53
N PHE A 208 -20.87 -5.98 -26.14
CA PHE A 208 -20.33 -4.81 -25.45
C PHE A 208 -21.41 -3.94 -24.80
N LEU A 209 -22.49 -3.61 -25.51
CA LEU A 209 -23.52 -2.74 -24.95
C LEU A 209 -24.31 -3.43 -23.83
N ASN A 210 -24.55 -4.73 -23.94
CA ASN A 210 -25.22 -5.52 -22.89
C ASN A 210 -24.34 -5.62 -21.64
N ASP A 211 -23.07 -5.99 -21.82
CA ASP A 211 -22.06 -6.05 -20.77
C ASP A 211 -21.90 -4.67 -20.09
N PHE A 212 -21.83 -3.60 -20.88
CA PHE A 212 -21.65 -2.25 -20.35
C PHE A 212 -22.91 -1.75 -19.62
N ALA A 213 -24.12 -2.06 -20.09
CA ALA A 213 -25.36 -1.74 -19.37
C ALA A 213 -25.44 -2.49 -18.03
N ALA A 214 -25.08 -3.78 -18.01
CA ALA A 214 -25.00 -4.56 -16.78
C ALA A 214 -23.95 -3.98 -15.80
N PHE A 215 -22.83 -3.52 -16.34
CA PHE A 215 -21.80 -2.83 -15.57
C PHE A 215 -22.30 -1.52 -14.96
N LEU A 216 -22.96 -0.65 -15.75
CA LEU A 216 -23.56 0.60 -15.26
C LEU A 216 -24.61 0.35 -14.18
N ASN A 217 -25.44 -0.68 -14.35
CA ASN A 217 -26.43 -1.07 -13.34
C ASN A 217 -25.76 -1.47 -12.02
N HIS A 218 -24.69 -2.26 -12.09
CA HIS A 218 -23.90 -2.62 -10.91
C HIS A 218 -23.28 -1.39 -10.24
N LEU A 219 -22.62 -0.50 -10.99
CA LEU A 219 -22.02 0.72 -10.44
C LEU A 219 -23.07 1.64 -9.78
N SER A 220 -24.23 1.78 -10.40
CA SER A 220 -25.35 2.59 -9.89
C SER A 220 -25.91 2.06 -8.57
N SER A 221 -25.84 0.75 -8.33
CA SER A 221 -26.22 0.15 -7.05
C SER A 221 -25.24 0.46 -5.90
N LEU A 222 -24.00 0.82 -6.24
CA LEU A 222 -22.93 1.07 -5.26
C LEU A 222 -22.90 2.53 -4.78
N SER A 223 -23.15 3.47 -5.69
CA SER A 223 -23.18 4.90 -5.36
C SER A 223 -23.88 5.73 -6.44
N PRO A 224 -24.55 6.83 -6.08
CA PRO A 224 -24.97 7.84 -7.04
C PRO A 224 -23.80 8.62 -7.66
N ASN A 225 -22.64 8.68 -6.99
CA ASN A 225 -21.45 9.39 -7.48
C ASN A 225 -20.54 8.41 -8.21
N ILE A 226 -20.51 8.51 -9.54
CA ILE A 226 -19.76 7.60 -10.41
C ILE A 226 -18.89 8.41 -11.36
N ILE A 227 -17.62 8.02 -11.49
CA ILE A 227 -16.69 8.52 -12.50
C ILE A 227 -16.19 7.31 -13.29
N ILE A 228 -16.57 7.24 -14.56
CA ILE A 228 -16.09 6.22 -15.51
C ILE A 228 -15.13 6.91 -16.47
N LEU A 229 -13.93 6.40 -16.60
CA LEU A 229 -12.93 6.98 -17.50
C LEU A 229 -12.10 5.88 -18.14
N GLY A 230 -11.65 6.10 -19.36
CA GLY A 230 -10.96 5.03 -20.08
C GLY A 230 -10.86 5.26 -21.57
N ASP A 231 -10.19 4.32 -22.24
CA ASP A 231 -10.16 4.24 -23.70
C ASP A 231 -11.23 3.26 -24.16
N PHE A 232 -12.25 3.80 -24.82
CA PHE A 232 -13.39 3.03 -25.29
C PHE A 232 -13.22 2.54 -26.73
N ASN A 233 -12.24 3.06 -27.49
CA ASN A 233 -12.13 2.78 -28.92
C ASN A 233 -13.48 2.93 -29.67
N ILE A 234 -14.26 3.96 -29.30
CA ILE A 234 -15.51 4.37 -29.96
C ILE A 234 -15.31 5.78 -30.46
N HIS A 235 -15.60 6.04 -31.74
CA HIS A 235 -15.50 7.37 -32.34
C HIS A 235 -16.66 8.26 -31.89
N MET A 236 -16.54 8.85 -30.70
CA MET A 236 -17.60 9.70 -30.11
C MET A 236 -17.80 11.03 -30.86
N ASP A 237 -16.84 11.43 -31.69
CA ASP A 237 -16.94 12.55 -32.62
C ASP A 237 -17.85 12.27 -33.83
N ASN A 238 -18.22 11.00 -34.07
CA ASN A 238 -19.10 10.62 -35.18
C ASN A 238 -20.46 10.10 -34.68
N ILE A 239 -21.41 11.03 -34.52
CA ILE A 239 -22.77 10.75 -34.05
C ILE A 239 -23.62 9.93 -35.05
N ASN A 240 -23.15 9.70 -36.27
CA ASN A 240 -23.90 8.93 -37.27
C ASN A 240 -23.67 7.41 -37.14
N LEU A 241 -22.66 7.00 -36.38
CA LEU A 241 -22.38 5.58 -36.16
C LEU A 241 -23.41 4.96 -35.20
N PRO A 242 -24.01 3.81 -35.52
CA PRO A 242 -24.96 3.13 -34.64
C PRO A 242 -24.42 2.91 -33.23
N LEU A 243 -23.19 2.38 -33.12
CA LEU A 243 -22.54 2.14 -31.83
C LEU A 243 -22.41 3.41 -30.99
N THR A 244 -22.10 4.56 -31.59
CA THR A 244 -21.99 5.84 -30.88
C THR A 244 -23.35 6.28 -30.34
N LYS A 245 -24.43 6.14 -31.14
CA LYS A 245 -25.80 6.47 -30.71
C LYS A 245 -26.27 5.56 -29.58
N ASP A 246 -26.07 4.25 -29.75
CA ASP A 246 -26.52 3.25 -28.78
C ASP A 246 -25.73 3.36 -27.47
N PHE A 247 -24.43 3.62 -27.54
CA PHE A 247 -23.60 3.87 -26.36
C PHE A 247 -24.02 5.16 -25.63
N THR A 248 -24.33 6.22 -26.36
CA THR A 248 -24.83 7.48 -25.78
C THR A 248 -26.18 7.26 -25.09
N SER A 249 -27.13 6.59 -25.75
CA SER A 249 -28.43 6.22 -25.19
C SER A 249 -28.29 5.35 -23.94
N CYS A 250 -27.35 4.39 -23.95
CA CYS A 250 -27.01 3.58 -22.79
C CYS A 250 -26.55 4.45 -21.61
N LEU A 251 -25.59 5.36 -21.81
CA LEU A 251 -25.14 6.27 -20.75
C LEU A 251 -26.28 7.13 -20.18
N GLU A 252 -27.08 7.73 -21.06
CA GLU A 252 -28.22 8.58 -20.69
C GLU A 252 -29.28 7.83 -19.87
N SER A 253 -29.54 6.56 -20.20
CA SER A 253 -30.49 5.70 -19.46
C SER A 253 -30.12 5.47 -17.99
N PHE A 254 -28.83 5.62 -17.65
CA PHE A 254 -28.31 5.53 -16.28
C PHE A 254 -27.98 6.92 -15.68
N GLY A 255 -28.40 8.01 -16.33
CA GLY A 255 -28.11 9.38 -15.89
C GLY A 255 -26.62 9.73 -15.93
N CYS A 256 -25.83 8.99 -16.73
CA CYS A 256 -24.40 9.20 -16.89
C CYS A 256 -24.15 10.10 -18.11
N GLN A 257 -23.35 11.15 -17.95
CA GLN A 257 -23.03 12.10 -19.00
C GLN A 257 -21.57 11.99 -19.41
N GLN A 258 -21.29 11.90 -20.72
CA GLN A 258 -19.94 12.01 -21.26
C GLN A 258 -19.54 13.50 -21.37
N HIS A 259 -18.29 13.84 -21.01
CA HIS A 259 -17.82 15.23 -20.91
C HIS A 259 -16.71 15.64 -21.90
N ILE A 260 -16.14 14.72 -22.70
CA ILE A 260 -15.03 15.04 -23.62
C ILE A 260 -15.56 15.52 -24.97
N THR A 261 -15.14 16.72 -25.37
CA THR A 261 -15.57 17.40 -26.61
C THR A 261 -14.42 17.72 -27.56
N PHE A 262 -13.21 17.27 -27.25
CA PHE A 262 -11.99 17.54 -28.00
C PHE A 262 -11.24 16.24 -28.34
N PRO A 263 -10.42 16.22 -29.42
CA PRO A 263 -9.66 15.05 -29.78
C PRO A 263 -8.75 14.56 -28.64
N THR A 264 -8.68 13.24 -28.46
CA THR A 264 -7.88 12.60 -27.40
C THR A 264 -6.70 11.81 -27.94
N HIS A 265 -6.58 11.72 -29.26
CA HIS A 265 -5.55 10.96 -29.95
C HIS A 265 -4.87 11.82 -31.03
N SER A 266 -3.58 11.57 -31.28
CA SER A 266 -2.74 12.35 -32.20
C SER A 266 -3.19 12.30 -33.66
N LYS A 267 -3.99 11.29 -34.04
CA LYS A 267 -4.62 11.17 -35.37
C LYS A 267 -6.00 11.86 -35.46
N GLY A 268 -6.43 12.55 -34.41
CA GLY A 268 -7.80 13.01 -34.26
C GLY A 268 -8.69 11.98 -33.57
N HIS A 269 -9.97 12.32 -33.41
CA HIS A 269 -11.04 11.54 -32.75
C HIS A 269 -11.09 11.61 -31.22
N ILE A 270 -12.27 11.28 -30.70
CA ILE A 270 -12.59 11.24 -29.27
C ILE A 270 -12.77 9.78 -28.89
N LEU A 271 -11.71 9.15 -28.40
CA LEU A 271 -11.68 7.71 -28.04
C LEU A 271 -11.61 7.50 -26.52
N ASP A 272 -10.91 8.40 -25.84
CA ASP A 272 -10.74 8.39 -24.39
C ASP A 272 -11.83 9.24 -23.75
N LEU A 273 -12.64 8.65 -22.88
CA LEU A 273 -13.86 9.28 -22.37
C LEU A 273 -13.78 9.52 -20.86
N ILE A 274 -14.50 10.55 -20.42
CA ILE A 274 -14.86 10.76 -19.02
C ILE A 274 -16.38 10.85 -18.98
N CYS A 275 -17.00 9.88 -18.32
CA CYS A 275 -18.44 9.81 -18.11
C CYS A 275 -18.74 9.88 -16.61
N CYS A 276 -19.65 10.76 -16.20
CA CYS A 276 -19.95 10.99 -14.79
C CYS A 276 -21.44 10.92 -14.49
N SER A 277 -21.78 10.43 -13.30
CA SER A 277 -23.11 10.51 -12.69
C SER A 277 -22.98 11.02 -11.25
N GLY A 278 -23.90 11.89 -10.81
CA GLY A 278 -23.88 12.51 -9.48
C GLY A 278 -22.74 13.53 -9.22
N VAL A 279 -21.77 13.63 -10.12
CA VAL A 279 -20.62 14.55 -10.04
C VAL A 279 -20.37 15.20 -11.40
N THR A 280 -19.80 16.41 -11.38
CA THR A 280 -19.50 17.15 -12.61
C THR A 280 -18.00 17.47 -12.67
N PRO A 281 -17.28 17.02 -13.69
CA PRO A 281 -15.89 17.38 -13.90
C PRO A 281 -15.77 18.84 -14.36
N SER A 282 -14.67 19.47 -13.98
CA SER A 282 -14.29 20.85 -14.34
C SER A 282 -12.84 20.88 -14.83
N ASP A 283 -12.41 21.99 -15.45
CA ASP A 283 -11.03 22.20 -15.90
C ASP A 283 -10.49 21.08 -16.81
N LEU A 284 -11.36 20.55 -17.69
CA LEU A 284 -10.97 19.50 -18.63
C LEU A 284 -9.93 20.02 -19.62
N THR A 285 -8.79 19.35 -19.70
CA THR A 285 -7.70 19.68 -20.62
C THR A 285 -7.16 18.42 -21.29
N ALA A 286 -6.71 18.56 -22.53
CA ALA A 286 -5.96 17.53 -23.25
C ALA A 286 -4.53 18.04 -23.51
N ASN A 287 -3.54 17.26 -23.10
CA ASN A 287 -2.13 17.57 -23.29
C ASN A 287 -1.44 16.48 -24.11
N GLU A 288 -0.87 16.84 -25.26
CA GLU A 288 -0.03 15.91 -26.02
C GLU A 288 1.26 15.61 -25.23
N LEU A 289 1.56 14.31 -25.09
CA LEU A 289 2.80 13.84 -24.48
C LEU A 289 3.67 13.12 -25.53
N PRO A 290 5.00 13.25 -25.47
CA PRO A 290 5.90 12.61 -26.44
C PRO A 290 6.16 11.12 -26.14
N ILE A 291 5.33 10.47 -25.32
CA ILE A 291 5.53 9.10 -24.82
C ILE A 291 4.43 8.12 -25.26
N THR A 292 3.35 8.63 -25.86
CA THR A 292 2.19 7.91 -26.38
C THR A 292 1.54 8.76 -27.47
N ASP A 293 0.73 8.15 -28.33
CA ASP A 293 -0.11 8.85 -29.32
C ASP A 293 -1.45 9.30 -28.76
N HIS A 294 -1.79 8.94 -27.52
CA HIS A 294 -2.93 9.49 -26.78
C HIS A 294 -2.54 10.73 -25.95
N PHE A 295 -3.51 11.60 -25.71
CA PHE A 295 -3.33 12.80 -24.91
C PHE A 295 -3.56 12.48 -23.43
N LEU A 296 -2.82 13.17 -22.56
CA LEU A 296 -3.12 13.20 -21.13
C LEU A 296 -4.34 14.08 -20.92
N ILE A 297 -5.46 13.45 -20.58
CA ILE A 297 -6.68 14.15 -20.24
C ILE A 297 -6.64 14.44 -18.74
N SER A 298 -6.76 15.69 -18.33
CA SER A 298 -6.77 16.09 -16.92
C SER A 298 -8.03 16.87 -16.60
N PHE A 299 -8.56 16.69 -15.40
CA PHE A 299 -9.79 17.33 -14.93
C PHE A 299 -9.83 17.39 -13.41
N THR A 300 -10.72 18.22 -12.88
CA THR A 300 -10.91 18.41 -11.44
C THR A 300 -12.34 18.10 -11.04
N VAL A 301 -12.53 17.37 -9.94
CA VAL A 301 -13.85 17.08 -9.35
C VAL A 301 -13.86 17.54 -7.90
N LYS A 302 -14.91 18.26 -7.50
CA LYS A 302 -15.12 18.65 -6.10
C LYS A 302 -15.86 17.53 -5.38
N LEU A 303 -15.21 16.93 -4.38
CA LEU A 303 -15.77 15.85 -3.57
C LEU A 303 -15.62 16.19 -2.09
N THR A 304 -16.61 15.77 -1.28
CA THR A 304 -16.48 15.79 0.18
C THR A 304 -15.86 14.47 0.62
N LEU A 305 -14.69 14.53 1.24
CA LEU A 305 -13.86 13.35 1.48
C LEU A 305 -13.74 13.03 2.96
N SER A 306 -13.64 11.74 3.25
CA SER A 306 -13.16 11.25 4.54
C SER A 306 -11.64 11.12 4.46
N ILE A 307 -10.92 12.22 4.69
CA ILE A 307 -9.45 12.20 4.61
C ILE A 307 -8.89 11.56 5.87
N SER A 308 -8.20 10.43 5.71
CA SER A 308 -7.40 9.84 6.77
C SER A 308 -6.05 10.56 6.83
N LYS A 309 -6.03 11.76 7.44
CA LYS A 309 -4.76 12.37 7.86
C LYS A 309 -4.27 11.60 9.08
N GLN A 310 -3.73 10.39 8.88
CA GLN A 310 -2.99 9.70 9.92
C GLN A 310 -1.53 10.10 9.76
N PRO A 311 -1.05 11.18 10.43
CA PRO A 311 0.38 11.38 10.55
C PRO A 311 0.96 10.10 11.13
N ARG A 312 1.96 9.50 10.46
CA ARG A 312 2.65 8.37 11.05
C ARG A 312 3.41 8.90 12.27
N LEU A 313 2.82 8.69 13.44
CA LEU A 313 3.43 8.99 14.71
C LEU A 313 4.45 7.88 14.99
N ILE A 314 5.70 8.27 15.21
CA ILE A 314 6.70 7.37 15.76
C ILE A 314 7.01 7.84 17.17
N SER A 315 6.89 6.90 18.11
CA SER A 315 7.29 7.08 19.49
C SER A 315 8.67 6.47 19.68
N LEU A 316 9.64 7.29 20.11
CA LEU A 316 11.03 6.88 20.27
C LEU A 316 11.61 7.42 21.57
N ARG A 317 12.51 6.63 22.17
CA ARG A 317 13.30 7.01 23.34
C ARG A 317 14.74 7.25 22.90
N ASN A 318 15.39 8.27 23.45
CA ASN A 318 16.80 8.51 23.20
C ASN A 318 17.69 7.60 24.07
N ILE A 319 17.59 6.29 23.85
CA ILE A 319 18.29 5.26 24.64
C ILE A 319 19.81 5.41 24.56
N LYS A 320 20.33 5.83 23.39
CA LYS A 320 21.78 5.99 23.16
C LYS A 320 22.42 7.04 24.06
N ASN A 321 21.64 7.99 24.56
CA ASN A 321 22.13 9.08 25.40
C ASN A 321 22.01 8.79 26.91
N ILE A 322 21.58 7.58 27.28
CA ILE A 322 21.52 7.18 28.69
C ILE A 322 22.94 6.86 29.16
N ASN A 323 23.41 7.56 30.18
CA ASN A 323 24.67 7.25 30.83
C ASN A 323 24.51 5.99 31.71
N PRO A 324 25.30 4.91 31.48
CA PRO A 324 25.20 3.68 32.26
C PRO A 324 25.42 3.88 33.76
N ALA A 325 26.34 4.76 34.18
CA ALA A 325 26.62 5.01 35.59
C ALA A 325 25.41 5.64 36.31
N THR A 326 24.76 6.61 35.66
CA THR A 326 23.54 7.24 36.17
C THR A 326 22.39 6.24 36.23
N LEU A 327 22.25 5.39 35.22
CA LEU A 327 21.23 4.34 35.20
C LEU A 327 21.43 3.34 36.35
N THR A 328 22.66 2.87 36.58
CA THR A 328 22.98 1.99 37.71
C THR A 328 22.69 2.65 39.06
N ALA A 329 23.07 3.92 39.22
CA ALA A 329 22.78 4.68 40.45
C ALA A 329 21.27 4.79 40.72
N CYS A 330 20.47 5.11 39.68
CA CYS A 330 19.01 5.16 39.79
C CYS A 330 18.44 3.80 40.19
N ILE A 331 18.83 2.72 39.50
CA ILE A 331 18.35 1.35 39.80
C ILE A 331 18.67 0.97 41.25
N ASN A 332 19.87 1.29 41.72
CA ASN A 332 20.26 0.99 43.09
C ASN A 332 19.46 1.79 44.13
N SER A 333 19.10 3.03 43.82
CA SER A 333 18.34 3.90 44.73
C SER A 333 16.85 3.59 44.81
N SER A 334 16.22 3.17 43.70
CA SER A 334 14.75 3.09 43.61
C SER A 334 14.18 1.69 43.47
N CYS A 335 15.00 0.66 43.21
CA CYS A 335 14.52 -0.71 42.96
C CYS A 335 14.89 -1.71 44.08
N LEU A 336 15.76 -1.34 45.02
CA LEU A 336 16.24 -2.22 46.12
C LEU A 336 15.43 -2.19 47.43
N PRO A 337 14.85 -1.08 47.91
CA PRO A 337 14.40 -1.01 49.31
C PRO A 337 13.22 -1.93 49.69
N ASP A 338 12.37 -2.34 48.74
CA ASP A 338 11.08 -3.02 49.03
C ASP A 338 11.02 -4.52 48.68
N ILE A 339 12.09 -5.11 48.12
CA ILE A 339 12.06 -6.52 47.65
C ILE A 339 11.81 -7.52 48.79
N GLN A 340 12.20 -7.18 50.02
CA GLN A 340 12.08 -8.08 51.18
C GLN A 340 10.66 -8.15 51.77
N ASN A 341 9.76 -7.23 51.42
CA ASN A 341 8.40 -7.14 51.97
C ASN A 341 7.30 -7.62 51.00
N LEU A 342 7.67 -8.07 49.79
CA LEU A 342 6.72 -8.49 48.75
C LEU A 342 6.45 -10.00 48.86
N SER A 343 5.18 -10.37 49.00
CA SER A 343 4.76 -11.74 49.35
C SER A 343 4.61 -12.70 48.16
N THR A 344 4.43 -12.20 46.93
CA THR A 344 4.22 -13.06 45.74
C THR A 344 5.23 -12.78 44.63
N PRO A 345 5.56 -13.80 43.80
CA PRO A 345 6.38 -13.60 42.60
C PRO A 345 5.80 -12.56 41.63
N ASP A 346 4.47 -12.46 41.54
CA ASP A 346 3.80 -11.49 40.68
C ASP A 346 4.02 -10.05 41.17
N ASP A 347 3.97 -9.82 42.49
CA ASP A 347 4.25 -8.51 43.09
C ASP A 347 5.70 -8.08 42.83
N LEU A 348 6.64 -9.03 42.92
CA LEU A 348 8.06 -8.79 42.61
C LEU A 348 8.28 -8.42 41.13
N VAL A 349 7.64 -9.15 40.21
CA VAL A 349 7.73 -8.87 38.77
C VAL A 349 7.11 -7.52 38.45
N SER A 350 5.95 -7.20 39.05
CA SER A 350 5.28 -5.92 38.88
C SER A 350 6.12 -4.74 39.38
N HIS A 351 6.72 -4.87 40.57
CA HIS A 351 7.61 -3.86 41.13
C HIS A 351 8.86 -3.65 40.25
N TYR A 352 9.50 -4.73 39.81
CA TYR A 352 10.65 -4.68 38.92
C TYR A 352 10.33 -3.99 37.59
N ASN A 353 9.24 -4.38 36.94
CA ASN A 353 8.84 -3.81 35.65
C ASN A 353 8.47 -2.33 35.78
N THR A 354 7.71 -1.98 36.82
CA THR A 354 7.26 -0.59 37.06
C THR A 354 8.43 0.31 37.43
N GLY A 355 9.32 -0.15 38.31
CA GLY A 355 10.51 0.59 38.74
C GLY A 355 11.44 0.89 37.57
N LEU A 356 11.79 -0.13 36.78
CA LEU A 356 12.64 0.06 35.60
C LEU A 356 11.99 0.93 34.53
N LEU A 357 10.69 0.79 34.29
CA LEU A 357 9.97 1.64 33.35
C LEU A 357 9.96 3.10 33.82
N ASN A 358 9.82 3.37 35.12
CA ASN A 358 9.85 4.71 35.68
C ASN A 358 11.23 5.37 35.54
N ILE A 359 12.29 4.61 35.82
CA ILE A 359 13.68 5.05 35.59
C ILE A 359 13.89 5.35 34.11
N LEU A 360 13.42 4.48 33.22
CA LEU A 360 13.54 4.67 31.78
C LEU A 360 12.74 5.89 31.29
N ASN A 361 11.56 6.15 31.87
CA ASN A 361 10.77 7.35 31.59
C ASN A 361 11.48 8.64 32.05
N THR A 362 12.22 8.57 33.16
CA THR A 362 12.98 9.71 33.68
C THR A 362 14.22 10.00 32.82
N LEU A 363 15.02 8.97 32.50
CA LEU A 363 16.28 9.13 31.77
C LEU A 363 16.09 9.28 30.26
N ALA A 364 15.09 8.64 29.69
CA ALA A 364 14.78 8.68 28.27
C ALA A 364 13.26 8.64 28.05
N PRO A 365 12.55 9.76 28.31
CA PRO A 365 11.10 9.83 28.13
C PRO A 365 10.71 9.48 26.71
N LEU A 366 9.56 8.81 26.58
CA LEU A 366 8.99 8.47 25.29
C LEU A 366 8.56 9.75 24.59
N LYS A 367 9.19 10.08 23.45
CA LYS A 367 8.84 11.24 22.65
C LYS A 367 8.14 10.77 21.38
N THR A 368 6.93 11.27 21.17
CA THR A 368 6.17 11.03 19.94
C THR A 368 6.45 12.16 18.96
N ARG A 369 6.83 11.82 17.73
CA ARG A 369 7.02 12.78 16.65
C ARG A 369 6.27 12.34 15.41
N THR A 370 5.69 13.32 14.73
CA THR A 370 5.19 13.15 13.37
C THR A 370 6.37 13.04 12.42
N VAL A 371 6.43 11.98 11.63
CA VAL A 371 7.47 11.82 10.62
C VAL A 371 6.84 11.67 9.23
N SER A 372 7.44 12.33 8.26
CA SER A 372 7.20 12.10 6.85
C SER A 372 8.41 11.36 6.29
N PHE A 373 8.21 10.13 5.80
CA PHE A 373 9.24 9.47 5.01
C PHE A 373 9.05 9.87 3.56
N THR A 374 9.90 10.76 3.07
CA THR A 374 10.07 10.92 1.62
C THR A 374 11.00 9.79 1.16
N VAL A 375 10.57 9.03 0.15
CA VAL A 375 11.49 8.12 -0.53
C VAL A 375 12.51 9.02 -1.22
N SER A 376 13.75 9.00 -0.75
CA SER A 376 14.83 9.68 -1.45
C SER A 376 15.07 8.96 -2.79
N ALA A 377 15.31 9.71 -3.85
CA ALA A 377 15.79 9.20 -5.13
C ALA A 377 17.26 9.66 -5.33
N PRO A 378 18.25 9.01 -4.69
CA PRO A 378 19.64 9.49 -4.70
C PRO A 378 20.26 9.46 -6.11
N TRP A 379 19.74 8.60 -6.98
CA TRP A 379 20.12 8.52 -8.39
C TRP A 379 19.62 9.72 -9.22
N PHE A 380 18.69 10.56 -8.72
CA PHE A 380 18.21 11.74 -9.43
C PHE A 380 19.18 12.92 -9.26
N THR A 381 20.19 12.96 -10.12
CA THR A 381 21.32 13.89 -10.05
C THR A 381 20.95 15.34 -10.40
N PRO A 382 21.77 16.34 -10.03
CA PRO A 382 21.59 17.73 -10.49
C PRO A 382 21.54 17.86 -12.02
N ALA A 383 22.31 17.04 -12.74
CA ALA A 383 22.28 17.01 -14.21
C ALA A 383 20.90 16.61 -14.76
N LEU A 384 20.27 15.57 -14.20
CA LEU A 384 18.90 15.18 -14.57
C LEU A 384 17.88 16.28 -14.25
N ARG A 385 18.06 17.01 -13.14
CA ARG A 385 17.20 18.17 -12.82
C ARG A 385 17.29 19.26 -13.88
N LEU A 386 18.50 19.56 -14.37
CA LEU A 386 18.71 20.52 -15.46
C LEU A 386 18.07 20.04 -16.76
N MET A 387 18.21 18.75 -17.10
CA MET A 387 17.56 18.17 -18.27
C MET A 387 16.03 18.26 -18.17
N LYS A 388 15.45 17.94 -17.01
CA LYS A 388 14.00 18.10 -16.77
C LYS A 388 13.56 19.56 -16.95
N ALA A 389 14.30 20.51 -16.37
CA ALA A 389 14.02 21.93 -16.50
C ALA A 389 14.08 22.41 -17.97
N LYS A 390 15.06 21.94 -18.74
CA LYS A 390 15.16 22.24 -20.18
C LYS A 390 14.00 21.64 -20.97
N GLY A 391 13.59 20.42 -20.65
CA GLY A 391 12.41 19.79 -21.25
C GLY A 391 11.15 20.61 -21.05
N ARG A 392 10.94 21.13 -19.82
CA ARG A 392 9.84 22.05 -19.51
C ARG A 392 9.91 23.38 -20.26
N GLN A 393 11.10 23.92 -20.51
CA GLN A 393 11.26 25.11 -21.35
C GLN A 393 10.83 24.86 -22.79
N LEU A 394 11.26 23.73 -23.38
CA LEU A 394 10.92 23.34 -24.75
C LEU A 394 9.42 23.04 -24.89
N GLU A 395 8.82 22.38 -23.91
CA GLU A 395 7.38 22.15 -23.85
C GLU A 395 6.61 23.48 -23.87
N ARG A 396 6.97 24.43 -23.01
CA ARG A 396 6.33 25.75 -22.97
C ARG A 396 6.52 26.52 -24.28
N LEU A 397 7.70 26.43 -24.89
CA LEU A 397 7.97 27.05 -26.19
C LEU A 397 7.09 26.44 -27.29
N HIS A 398 6.98 25.11 -27.34
CA HIS A 398 6.09 24.43 -28.28
C HIS A 398 4.64 24.86 -28.07
N ARG A 399 4.13 24.83 -26.83
CA ARG A 399 2.75 25.27 -26.52
C ARG A 399 2.50 26.73 -26.92
N LYS A 400 3.48 27.62 -26.70
CA LYS A 400 3.36 29.05 -27.04
C LYS A 400 3.32 29.29 -28.54
N THR A 401 4.07 28.51 -29.33
CA THR A 401 4.32 28.81 -30.74
C THR A 401 3.53 27.93 -31.71
N GLY A 402 3.13 26.73 -31.29
CA GLY A 402 2.47 25.74 -32.13
C GLY A 402 3.35 25.15 -33.24
N LEU A 403 4.61 25.58 -33.38
CA LEU A 403 5.46 25.19 -34.52
C LEU A 403 5.94 23.74 -34.42
N THR A 404 5.95 23.05 -35.56
CA THR A 404 6.40 21.66 -35.70
C THR A 404 7.86 21.48 -35.28
N ILE A 405 8.73 22.44 -35.58
CA ILE A 405 10.15 22.37 -35.17
C ILE A 405 10.31 22.34 -33.64
N HIS A 406 9.54 23.16 -32.91
CA HIS A 406 9.59 23.17 -31.45
C HIS A 406 8.99 21.88 -30.85
N LYS A 407 7.97 21.32 -31.51
CA LYS A 407 7.41 20.01 -31.17
C LYS A 407 8.47 18.91 -31.30
N GLU A 408 9.21 18.91 -32.40
CA GLU A 408 10.28 17.95 -32.66
C GLU A 408 11.44 18.12 -31.68
N MET A 409 11.87 19.36 -31.42
CA MET A 409 12.89 19.65 -30.39
C MET A 409 12.48 19.12 -29.02
N TYR A 410 11.22 19.32 -28.62
CA TYR A 410 10.69 18.79 -27.37
C TYR A 410 10.67 17.25 -27.35
N LYS A 411 10.18 16.62 -28.43
CA LYS A 411 10.17 15.15 -28.57
C LYS A 411 11.57 14.55 -28.46
N ASN A 412 12.53 15.10 -29.20
CA ASN A 412 13.93 14.65 -29.19
C ASN A 412 14.55 14.82 -27.80
N HIS A 413 14.33 15.95 -27.15
CA HIS A 413 14.82 16.18 -25.79
C HIS A 413 14.24 15.20 -24.77
N MET A 414 12.94 14.87 -24.89
CA MET A 414 12.30 13.90 -23.98
C MET A 414 12.83 12.48 -24.17
N SER A 415 13.20 12.09 -25.40
CA SER A 415 13.93 10.84 -25.64
C SER A 415 15.28 10.83 -24.93
N LEU A 416 16.09 11.88 -25.11
CA LEU A 416 17.41 12.01 -24.47
C LEU A 416 17.32 12.00 -22.94
N TYR A 417 16.31 12.68 -22.38
CA TYR A 417 16.06 12.71 -20.95
C TYR A 417 15.70 11.31 -20.42
N LYS A 418 14.83 10.57 -21.12
CA LYS A 418 14.49 9.19 -20.78
C LYS A 418 15.74 8.30 -20.77
N ASP A 419 16.57 8.37 -21.80
CA ASP A 419 17.80 7.56 -21.90
C ASP A 419 18.79 7.91 -20.78
N SER A 420 18.90 9.20 -20.44
CA SER A 420 19.75 9.68 -19.35
C SER A 420 19.27 9.20 -17.98
N ILE A 421 17.95 9.14 -17.76
CA ILE A 421 17.38 8.54 -16.54
C ILE A 421 17.77 7.06 -16.46
N THR A 422 17.55 6.30 -17.53
CA THR A 422 17.86 4.87 -17.56
C THR A 422 19.35 4.64 -17.28
N SER A 423 20.23 5.34 -17.97
CA SER A 423 21.68 5.25 -17.77
C SER A 423 22.10 5.57 -16.33
N THR A 424 21.58 6.66 -15.76
CA THR A 424 21.92 7.09 -14.39
C THR A 424 21.41 6.11 -13.34
N LYS A 425 20.17 5.59 -13.48
CA LYS A 425 19.61 4.56 -12.60
C LYS A 425 20.42 3.29 -12.65
N THR A 426 20.75 2.80 -13.85
CA THR A 426 21.58 1.62 -14.03
C THR A 426 22.92 1.79 -13.34
N HIS A 427 23.62 2.90 -13.59
CA HIS A 427 24.91 3.18 -12.94
C HIS A 427 24.81 3.17 -11.41
N TYR A 428 23.79 3.81 -10.84
CA TYR A 428 23.57 3.87 -9.40
C TYR A 428 23.35 2.48 -8.78
N TYR A 429 22.38 1.72 -9.30
CA TYR A 429 22.06 0.41 -8.74
C TYR A 429 23.18 -0.61 -8.98
N SER A 430 23.83 -0.59 -10.15
CA SER A 430 25.03 -1.39 -10.40
C SER A 430 26.14 -1.06 -9.40
N GLY A 431 26.36 0.23 -9.09
CA GLY A 431 27.33 0.66 -8.08
C GLY A 431 27.04 0.09 -6.69
N ILE A 432 25.76 0.09 -6.25
CA ILE A 432 25.36 -0.52 -4.97
C ILE A 432 25.64 -2.03 -4.96
N ILE A 433 25.31 -2.72 -6.05
CA ILE A 433 25.51 -4.17 -6.18
C ILE A 433 27.00 -4.50 -6.12
N THR A 434 27.84 -3.79 -6.87
CA THR A 434 29.30 -3.99 -6.88
C THR A 434 29.92 -3.67 -5.52
N ALA A 435 29.49 -2.58 -4.86
CA ALA A 435 30.02 -2.20 -3.54
C ALA A 435 29.64 -3.19 -2.43
N ASN A 436 28.58 -3.99 -2.60
CA ASN A 436 28.11 -4.98 -1.64
C ASN A 436 28.33 -6.42 -2.12
N GLN A 437 29.34 -6.65 -2.97
CA GLN A 437 29.67 -7.97 -3.49
C GLN A 437 29.94 -8.95 -2.33
N GLY A 438 29.32 -10.13 -2.38
CA GLY A 438 29.42 -11.15 -1.33
C GLY A 438 28.42 -10.98 -0.17
N ASN A 439 27.69 -9.86 -0.07
CA ASN A 439 26.65 -9.66 0.94
C ASN A 439 25.25 -9.95 0.37
N SER A 440 24.86 -11.24 0.38
CA SER A 440 23.58 -11.70 -0.14
C SER A 440 22.37 -11.01 0.52
N LYS A 441 22.46 -10.70 1.82
CA LYS A 441 21.37 -10.03 2.55
C LYS A 441 21.07 -8.65 1.97
N THR A 442 22.08 -7.84 1.70
CA THR A 442 21.90 -6.52 1.09
C THR A 442 21.34 -6.63 -0.32
N LEU A 443 21.80 -7.59 -1.12
CA LEU A 443 21.31 -7.83 -2.47
C LEU A 443 19.83 -8.22 -2.50
N PHE A 444 19.43 -9.20 -1.68
CA PHE A 444 18.02 -9.62 -1.59
C PHE A 444 17.13 -8.52 -1.03
N SER A 445 17.62 -7.74 -0.07
CA SER A 445 16.89 -6.56 0.42
C SER A 445 16.70 -5.51 -0.67
N LEU A 446 17.72 -5.24 -1.49
CA LEU A 446 17.64 -4.30 -2.60
C LEU A 446 16.65 -4.79 -3.66
N LEU A 447 16.73 -6.07 -4.03
CA LEU A 447 15.81 -6.68 -5.00
C LEU A 447 14.36 -6.58 -4.51
N ASN A 448 14.10 -6.99 -3.25
CA ASN A 448 12.77 -6.92 -2.67
C ASN A 448 12.22 -5.50 -2.67
N ASN A 449 13.04 -4.49 -2.36
CA ASN A 449 12.62 -3.09 -2.39
C ASN A 449 12.25 -2.57 -3.79
N ILE A 450 12.76 -3.20 -4.86
CA ILE A 450 12.51 -2.78 -6.24
C ILE A 450 11.34 -3.56 -6.86
N THR A 451 11.25 -4.86 -6.60
CA THR A 451 10.33 -5.76 -7.31
C THR A 451 9.04 -6.06 -6.56
N GLN A 452 9.05 -6.01 -5.23
CA GLN A 452 7.84 -6.28 -4.45
C GLN A 452 6.94 -5.04 -4.45
N PRO A 453 5.61 -5.22 -4.51
CA PRO A 453 4.69 -4.11 -4.34
C PRO A 453 4.93 -3.48 -2.97
N GLN A 454 4.62 -2.19 -2.81
CA GLN A 454 4.70 -1.58 -1.49
C GLN A 454 3.76 -2.34 -0.53
N ASP A 455 4.31 -2.77 0.63
CA ASP A 455 3.56 -3.45 1.69
C ASP A 455 2.51 -2.49 2.30
N SER A 456 1.40 -2.29 1.60
CA SER A 456 0.19 -1.69 2.15
C SER A 456 -0.84 -2.79 2.28
N LEU A 457 -1.00 -3.33 3.49
CA LEU A 457 -2.20 -4.09 3.78
C LEU A 457 -3.39 -3.12 3.64
N PRO A 458 -4.56 -3.60 3.20
CA PRO A 458 -5.77 -2.79 3.23
C PRO A 458 -5.97 -2.15 4.59
N SER A 459 -6.51 -0.93 4.64
CA SER A 459 -6.76 -0.20 5.90
C SER A 459 -7.56 -1.00 6.92
N HIS A 460 -8.48 -1.88 6.47
CA HIS A 460 -9.26 -2.77 7.34
C HIS A 460 -8.40 -3.82 8.06
N CYS A 461 -7.27 -4.24 7.49
CA CYS A 461 -6.34 -5.21 8.10
C CYS A 461 -5.54 -4.62 9.28
N TYR A 462 -5.50 -3.29 9.41
CA TYR A 462 -4.88 -2.62 10.56
C TYR A 462 -5.87 -2.31 11.68
N THR A 463 -7.14 -2.74 11.55
CA THR A 463 -8.16 -2.51 12.59
C THR A 463 -7.99 -3.47 13.75
N THR A 464 -8.26 -3.00 14.96
CA THR A 464 -8.28 -3.85 16.17
C THR A 464 -9.23 -5.03 16.01
N THR A 465 -10.36 -4.84 15.34
CA THR A 465 -11.34 -5.89 15.05
C THR A 465 -10.74 -7.04 14.23
N PHE A 466 -10.00 -6.71 13.16
CA PHE A 466 -9.33 -7.72 12.33
C PHE A 466 -8.18 -8.42 13.08
N CYS A 467 -7.38 -7.66 13.84
CA CYS A 467 -6.33 -8.26 14.68
C CYS A 467 -6.95 -9.23 15.71
N ASN A 468 -8.07 -8.87 16.32
CA ASN A 468 -8.79 -9.73 17.25
C ASN A 468 -9.38 -10.96 16.55
N SER A 469 -9.90 -10.83 15.32
CA SER A 469 -10.38 -12.01 14.57
C SER A 469 -9.24 -12.99 14.25
N ILE A 470 -8.05 -12.47 13.91
CA ILE A 470 -6.86 -13.32 13.72
C ILE A 470 -6.46 -14.00 15.03
N MET A 471 -6.43 -13.25 16.14
CA MET A 471 -6.13 -13.81 17.46
C MET A 471 -7.10 -14.94 17.81
N SER A 472 -8.41 -14.69 17.68
CA SER A 472 -9.45 -15.69 17.94
C SER A 472 -9.27 -16.93 17.06
N PHE A 473 -8.98 -16.76 15.77
CA PHE A 473 -8.70 -17.89 14.87
C PHE A 473 -7.55 -18.77 15.37
N PHE A 474 -6.44 -18.17 15.81
CA PHE A 474 -5.31 -18.96 16.33
C PHE A 474 -5.60 -19.59 17.69
N THR A 475 -6.27 -18.88 18.59
CA THR A 475 -6.72 -19.43 19.88
C THR A 475 -7.64 -20.63 19.67
N GLU A 476 -8.59 -20.51 18.75
CA GLU A 476 -9.52 -21.59 18.40
C GLU A 476 -8.79 -22.75 17.73
N LYS A 477 -7.84 -22.48 16.82
CA LYS A 477 -7.00 -23.53 16.23
C LYS A 477 -6.19 -24.30 17.28
N ILE A 478 -5.60 -23.61 18.27
CA ILE A 478 -4.88 -24.26 19.38
C ILE A 478 -5.84 -25.13 20.20
N LYS A 479 -7.03 -24.59 20.53
CA LYS A 479 -8.08 -25.34 21.24
C LYS A 479 -8.48 -26.61 20.49
N ASN A 480 -8.67 -26.52 19.17
CA ASN A 480 -9.01 -27.65 18.31
C ASN A 480 -7.90 -28.69 18.27
N ILE A 481 -6.63 -28.27 18.20
CA ILE A 481 -5.48 -29.20 18.27
C ILE A 481 -5.46 -29.92 19.62
N HIS A 482 -5.67 -29.21 20.74
CA HIS A 482 -5.71 -29.82 22.07
C HIS A 482 -6.86 -30.84 22.20
N GLN A 483 -8.03 -30.55 21.64
CA GLN A 483 -9.17 -31.47 21.61
C GLN A 483 -8.87 -32.73 20.77
N GLN A 484 -8.19 -32.57 19.63
CA GLN A 484 -7.76 -33.69 18.78
C GLN A 484 -6.69 -34.56 19.44
N LEU A 485 -5.80 -33.97 20.25
CA LEU A 485 -4.79 -34.70 21.01
C LEU A 485 -5.39 -35.42 22.23
N GLY A 486 -6.41 -34.83 22.87
CA GLY A 486 -7.11 -35.44 24.02
C GLY A 486 -8.00 -36.62 23.67
N SER A 487 -8.26 -36.87 22.37
CA SER A 487 -9.10 -37.98 21.88
C SER A 487 -8.30 -39.20 21.41
N ILE A 488 -6.98 -39.23 21.64
CA ILE A 488 -6.20 -40.47 21.52
C ILE A 488 -6.60 -41.35 22.71
N PRO A 489 -7.28 -42.50 22.51
CA PRO A 489 -7.51 -43.43 23.61
C PRO A 489 -6.13 -43.79 24.16
N HIS A 490 -5.95 -43.60 25.46
CA HIS A 490 -4.74 -43.97 26.18
C HIS A 490 -4.25 -45.31 25.61
N LEU A 491 -3.17 -45.28 24.82
CA LEU A 491 -2.37 -46.47 24.64
C LEU A 491 -2.01 -46.84 26.08
N ASN A 492 -2.55 -47.96 26.56
CA ASN A 492 -2.08 -48.64 27.76
C ASN A 492 -0.64 -49.09 27.49
N ILE A 493 0.27 -48.13 27.31
CA ILE A 493 1.66 -48.32 27.62
C ILE A 493 1.61 -48.42 29.13
N SER A 494 1.76 -49.65 29.65
CA SER A 494 2.14 -49.86 31.03
C SER A 494 3.49 -49.18 31.19
N THR A 495 3.45 -47.89 31.45
CA THR A 495 4.61 -47.10 31.83
C THR A 495 4.91 -47.51 33.26
N ASP A 496 5.73 -48.55 33.41
CA ASP A 496 6.59 -48.74 34.56
C ASP A 496 7.56 -47.55 34.62
N TRP A 497 7.03 -46.35 34.85
CA TRP A 497 7.83 -45.20 35.23
C TRP A 497 8.11 -45.41 36.71
N HIS A 498 9.17 -46.16 36.97
CA HIS A 498 9.81 -46.11 38.25
C HIS A 498 10.01 -44.63 38.62
N PRO A 499 9.58 -44.19 39.83
CA PRO A 499 9.92 -42.86 40.29
C PRO A 499 11.44 -42.71 40.17
N PRO A 500 11.95 -41.57 39.68
CA PRO A 500 13.38 -41.39 39.51
C PRO A 500 14.06 -41.72 40.85
N THR A 501 14.87 -42.78 40.83
CA THR A 501 15.56 -43.33 42.01
C THR A 501 16.63 -42.38 42.57
N HIS A 502 16.88 -41.28 41.87
CA HIS A 502 17.76 -40.21 42.28
C HIS A 502 16.95 -38.90 42.39
N PRO A 503 16.35 -38.61 43.56
CA PRO A 503 15.94 -37.23 43.85
C PRO A 503 17.19 -36.35 43.72
N PHE A 504 17.07 -35.16 43.13
CA PHE A 504 18.16 -34.18 43.18
C PHE A 504 18.46 -33.89 44.67
N PRO A 505 19.61 -34.34 45.21
CA PRO A 505 19.83 -34.32 46.66
C PRO A 505 19.96 -32.88 47.17
N THR A 506 20.40 -31.96 46.30
CA THR A 506 20.48 -30.53 46.56
C THR A 506 20.21 -29.74 45.28
N PHE A 507 19.38 -28.70 45.38
CA PHE A 507 19.27 -27.68 44.35
C PHE A 507 19.98 -26.43 44.86
N HIS A 508 21.14 -26.12 44.28
CA HIS A 508 21.87 -24.90 44.61
C HIS A 508 21.37 -23.76 43.73
N LEU A 509 20.92 -22.69 44.36
CA LEU A 509 20.56 -21.48 43.63
C LEU A 509 21.81 -20.89 42.96
N PRO A 510 21.72 -20.51 41.68
CA PRO A 510 22.87 -19.96 40.96
C PRO A 510 23.35 -18.66 41.60
N SER A 511 24.66 -18.42 41.62
CA SER A 511 25.22 -17.20 42.21
C SER A 511 24.81 -15.94 41.43
N LEU A 512 24.83 -14.77 42.08
CA LEU A 512 24.57 -13.48 41.40
C LEU A 512 25.51 -13.26 40.20
N SER A 513 26.77 -13.69 40.34
CA SER A 513 27.79 -13.65 39.29
C SER A 513 27.45 -14.56 38.11
N GLU A 514 27.01 -15.80 38.37
CA GLU A 514 26.61 -16.74 37.30
C GLU A 514 25.42 -16.20 36.50
N ILE A 515 24.41 -15.67 37.19
CA ILE A 515 23.23 -15.07 36.53
C ILE A 515 23.66 -13.86 35.68
N ALA A 516 24.56 -13.02 36.19
CA ALA A 516 25.07 -11.87 35.45
C ALA A 516 25.86 -12.28 34.20
N GLU A 517 26.70 -13.32 34.28
CA GLU A 517 27.43 -13.86 33.12
C GLU A 517 26.49 -14.44 32.07
N LEU A 518 25.49 -15.23 32.49
CA LEU A 518 24.48 -15.79 31.58
C LEU A 518 23.72 -14.68 30.83
N ILE A 519 23.35 -13.59 31.52
CA ILE A 519 22.74 -12.43 30.91
C ILE A 519 23.68 -11.79 29.87
N LYS A 520 24.97 -11.61 30.20
CA LYS A 520 25.97 -11.05 29.28
C LYS A 520 26.20 -11.92 28.04
N GLN A 521 26.18 -13.24 28.17
CA GLN A 521 26.36 -14.20 27.07
C GLN A 521 25.12 -14.36 26.17
N SER A 522 23.92 -14.04 26.66
CA SER A 522 22.67 -14.14 25.89
C SER A 522 22.66 -13.23 24.65
N LYS A 523 21.81 -13.50 23.64
CA LYS A 523 21.64 -12.56 22.51
C LYS A 523 20.94 -11.28 23.01
N PRO A 524 21.36 -10.07 22.58
CA PRO A 524 20.74 -8.81 23.00
C PRO A 524 19.42 -8.55 22.24
N SER A 525 18.44 -9.44 22.43
CA SER A 525 17.11 -9.32 21.84
C SER A 525 16.15 -8.66 22.82
N THR A 526 15.52 -7.56 22.42
CA THR A 526 14.52 -6.82 23.21
C THR A 526 13.13 -6.99 22.60
N CYS A 527 12.10 -7.11 23.43
CA CYS A 527 10.70 -7.08 23.04
C CYS A 527 9.94 -5.92 23.71
N GLN A 528 8.69 -5.68 23.30
CA GLN A 528 7.88 -4.58 23.83
C GLN A 528 7.48 -4.76 25.31
N LEU A 529 7.52 -6.00 25.82
CA LEU A 529 7.21 -6.31 27.21
C LEU A 529 8.42 -6.14 28.13
N ASP A 530 9.63 -6.00 27.57
CA ASP A 530 10.82 -5.82 28.38
C ASP A 530 10.80 -4.42 28.99
N PRO A 531 10.95 -4.28 30.32
CA PRO A 531 10.91 -2.97 30.97
C PRO A 531 12.11 -2.10 30.60
N LEU A 532 13.18 -2.72 30.10
CA LEU A 532 14.42 -2.06 29.71
C LEU A 532 15.04 -2.77 28.49
N PRO A 533 15.55 -2.03 27.49
CA PRO A 533 16.31 -2.61 26.39
C PRO A 533 17.48 -3.46 26.88
N THR A 534 17.65 -4.65 26.29
CA THR A 534 18.66 -5.64 26.69
C THR A 534 20.09 -5.10 26.63
N GLN A 535 20.36 -4.14 25.73
CA GLN A 535 21.64 -3.46 25.67
C GLN A 535 21.95 -2.69 26.96
N LEU A 536 20.95 -2.02 27.55
CA LEU A 536 21.10 -1.31 28.82
C LEU A 536 21.18 -2.28 30.00
N VAL A 537 20.40 -3.37 29.98
CA VAL A 537 20.46 -4.42 31.02
C VAL A 537 21.87 -4.99 31.12
N LYS A 538 22.51 -5.27 29.98
CA LYS A 538 23.89 -5.75 29.92
C LYS A 538 24.90 -4.70 30.38
N ALA A 539 24.68 -3.43 30.03
CA ALA A 539 25.57 -2.33 30.41
C ALA A 539 25.56 -2.06 31.93
N CYS A 540 24.46 -2.38 32.62
CA CYS A 540 24.28 -2.14 34.05
C CYS A 540 24.39 -3.42 34.90
N SER A 541 24.91 -4.52 34.33
CA SER A 541 25.06 -5.80 35.01
C SER A 541 26.25 -5.77 35.99
N PRO A 542 26.08 -6.21 37.25
CA PRO A 542 24.94 -6.97 37.79
C PRO A 542 23.74 -6.09 38.17
N LEU A 543 22.58 -6.39 37.58
CA LEU A 543 21.32 -5.73 37.95
C LEU A 543 20.78 -6.45 39.21
N PRO A 544 20.36 -5.72 40.26
CA PRO A 544 19.92 -6.34 41.52
C PRO A 544 18.65 -7.20 41.38
N GLY A 545 17.69 -6.80 40.53
CA GLY A 545 16.35 -7.43 40.47
C GLY A 545 16.26 -8.84 39.84
N PRO A 546 16.83 -9.10 38.63
CA PRO A 546 16.68 -10.38 37.95
C PRO A 546 17.16 -11.60 38.74
N PRO A 547 18.28 -11.54 39.49
CA PRO A 547 18.69 -12.65 40.34
C PRO A 547 17.70 -12.97 41.46
N HIS A 548 17.16 -11.96 42.15
CA HIS A 548 16.17 -12.16 43.19
C HIS A 548 14.86 -12.73 42.63
N LEU A 549 14.42 -12.28 41.45
CA LEU A 549 13.27 -12.86 40.74
C LEU A 549 13.50 -14.32 40.34
N CYS A 550 14.68 -14.65 39.81
CA CYS A 550 15.06 -16.03 39.50
C CYS A 550 15.02 -16.89 40.77
N HIS A 551 15.63 -16.44 41.85
CA HIS A 551 15.69 -17.19 43.10
C HIS A 551 14.29 -17.36 43.70
N HIS A 552 13.49 -16.31 43.77
CA HIS A 552 12.14 -16.37 44.34
C HIS A 552 11.21 -17.24 43.50
N SER A 553 11.33 -17.22 42.16
CA SER A 553 10.56 -18.12 41.28
C SER A 553 10.97 -19.59 41.45
N LEU A 554 12.28 -19.86 41.58
CA LEU A 554 12.78 -21.22 41.82
C LEU A 554 12.39 -21.74 43.21
N ILE A 555 12.29 -20.85 44.22
CA ILE A 555 11.88 -21.18 45.59
C ILE A 555 10.34 -21.30 45.69
N SER A 556 9.57 -20.40 45.07
CA SER A 556 8.10 -20.43 45.09
C SER A 556 7.53 -21.59 44.29
N HIS A 557 8.22 -22.01 43.21
CA HIS A 557 7.99 -23.30 42.56
C HIS A 557 8.67 -24.43 43.34
N HIS A 558 8.58 -24.42 44.68
CA HIS A 558 8.93 -25.57 45.49
C HIS A 558 8.25 -26.78 44.86
N TRP A 559 9.10 -27.74 44.49
CA TRP A 559 8.76 -29.00 43.87
C TRP A 559 7.71 -29.72 44.71
N ASN A 560 6.43 -29.45 44.44
CA ASN A 560 5.36 -30.32 44.87
C ASN A 560 5.38 -31.51 43.90
N CYS A 561 6.33 -32.41 44.14
CA CYS A 561 6.54 -33.68 43.41
C CYS A 561 5.39 -34.68 43.64
N SER A 562 4.16 -34.18 43.80
CA SER A 562 2.97 -34.95 44.10
C SER A 562 1.91 -34.82 43.00
N ASN A 563 2.05 -33.89 42.05
CA ASN A 563 1.04 -33.67 40.98
C ASN A 563 1.65 -33.19 39.65
N ILE A 564 2.61 -33.94 39.09
CA ILE A 564 2.93 -33.84 37.66
C ILE A 564 2.08 -34.89 36.93
N PRO A 565 1.19 -34.53 35.99
CA PRO A 565 0.56 -35.51 35.11
C PRO A 565 1.65 -36.22 34.30
N GLN A 566 1.68 -37.55 34.35
CA GLN A 566 2.70 -38.45 33.77
C GLN A 566 2.77 -38.49 32.23
N ASN A 567 2.63 -37.36 31.53
CA ASN A 567 2.76 -37.32 30.07
C ASN A 567 3.72 -36.22 29.61
N SER A 568 5.02 -36.43 29.85
CA SER A 568 6.08 -35.69 29.17
C SER A 568 6.94 -36.67 28.37
N TYR A 569 6.66 -36.79 27.07
CA TYR A 569 7.49 -37.51 26.13
C TYR A 569 8.90 -36.89 26.06
N HIS A 570 9.91 -37.74 26.27
CA HIS A 570 11.31 -37.43 26.01
C HIS A 570 11.52 -37.10 24.53
N TYR A 571 11.88 -35.85 24.22
CA TYR A 571 12.53 -35.49 22.97
C TYR A 571 14.03 -35.26 23.21
N PRO A 572 14.92 -36.16 22.75
CA PRO A 572 16.35 -35.96 22.80
C PRO A 572 16.78 -35.10 21.61
N ASN A 573 16.58 -33.78 21.69
CA ASN A 573 17.36 -32.76 20.97
C ASN A 573 16.77 -31.36 21.20
N SER A 574 17.09 -30.74 22.34
CA SER A 574 16.74 -29.35 22.61
C SER A 574 17.91 -28.55 23.19
N LYS A 575 19.08 -28.61 22.54
CA LYS A 575 20.21 -27.68 22.79
C LYS A 575 19.90 -26.20 22.44
N LYS A 576 18.64 -25.78 22.27
CA LYS A 576 18.26 -24.43 21.83
C LYS A 576 17.20 -23.70 22.68
N THR A 577 16.63 -24.32 23.71
CA THR A 577 15.51 -23.71 24.47
C THR A 577 15.89 -23.09 25.81
N TRP A 578 17.10 -23.30 26.31
CA TRP A 578 17.55 -22.76 27.61
C TRP A 578 18.33 -21.45 27.54
N CYS A 579 18.47 -20.84 26.35
CA CYS A 579 19.12 -19.54 26.16
C CYS A 579 18.12 -18.43 25.81
N ARG A 580 17.05 -18.28 26.61
CA ARG A 580 16.23 -17.07 26.63
C ARG A 580 16.15 -16.58 28.07
N PRO A 581 16.67 -15.38 28.40
CA PRO A 581 16.53 -14.86 29.75
C PRO A 581 15.04 -14.60 30.03
N LEU A 582 14.56 -15.18 31.14
CA LEU A 582 13.36 -14.82 31.91
C LEU A 582 12.14 -14.39 31.08
N ARG A 583 11.38 -15.36 30.59
CA ARG A 583 9.97 -15.16 30.21
C ARG A 583 9.08 -15.44 31.42
N PHE A 584 8.76 -14.42 32.20
CA PHE A 584 7.60 -14.47 33.08
C PHE A 584 6.38 -14.06 32.25
N GLN A 585 5.64 -15.05 31.74
CA GLN A 585 4.31 -14.79 31.17
C GLN A 585 3.33 -14.72 32.34
N GLN A 586 2.75 -13.53 32.59
CA GLN A 586 1.48 -13.44 33.28
C GLN A 586 0.44 -14.17 32.42
N LEU A 587 -0.06 -15.30 32.91
CA LEU A 587 -1.32 -15.85 32.42
C LEU A 587 -2.43 -14.85 32.80
N PRO A 588 -3.38 -14.55 31.89
CA PRO A 588 -4.52 -13.72 32.25
C PRO A 588 -5.33 -14.42 33.36
N PRO A 589 -5.98 -13.67 34.27
CA PRO A 589 -6.86 -14.27 35.26
C PRO A 589 -7.96 -15.03 34.53
N HIS A 590 -8.17 -16.28 34.96
CA HIS A 590 -9.31 -17.09 34.54
C HIS A 590 -10.60 -16.28 34.79
N ILE A 591 -11.31 -15.99 33.70
CA ILE A 591 -12.75 -15.77 33.68
C ILE A 591 -13.36 -16.95 32.95
#